data_AF-A0AAV4APY5-F1
#
_entry.id   AF-A0AAV4APY5-F1
#
_cell.length_a   1.000
_cell.length_b   1.000
_cell.length_c   1.000
_cell.angle_alpha   90.00
_cell.angle_beta   90.00
_cell.angle_gamma   90.00
#
_symmetry.space_group_name_H-M   'P 1'
#
loop_
_entity.id
_entity.type
_entity.pdbx_description
1 polymer ?
#
loop_
_entity_poly.entity_id
_entity_poly.type
_entity_poly.pdbx_seq_one_letter_code
_entity_poly.pdbx_strand_id
1 'polypeptide(L)' 'MGLIRGFLAANTLGKVAFLTLLVAELFNWLCFTLNDWGLYDTRIENDGNKIGYGVWRLCGNQEPDPNCQDLDGWRL' A
#
# COMPACT_ATOMS: atom_id res chain seq x y z
N MET A 1 3.70 -25.32 14.28
CA MET A 1 2.84 -25.16 15.47
C MET A 1 3.39 -24.22 16.56
N GLY A 2 4.59 -23.63 16.43
CA GLY A 2 5.16 -22.76 17.49
C GLY A 2 4.40 -21.45 17.72
N LEU A 3 3.89 -20.84 16.64
CA LEU A 3 3.22 -19.53 16.69
C LEU A 3 1.87 -19.57 17.43
N ILE A 4 1.06 -20.61 17.16
CA ILE A 4 -0.23 -20.82 17.84
C ILE A 4 -0.03 -21.09 19.34
N ARG A 5 0.95 -21.95 19.69
CA ARG A 5 1.25 -22.24 21.10
C ARG A 5 1.80 -21.02 21.83
N GLY A 6 2.68 -20.24 21.18
CA GLY A 6 3.22 -19.00 21.72
C GLY A 6 2.15 -17.93 21.94
N PHE A 7 1.24 -17.76 20.98
CA PHE A 7 0.12 -16.82 21.12
C PHE A 7 -0.83 -17.22 22.26
N LEU A 8 -1.19 -18.50 22.36
CA LEU A 8 -2.08 -18.97 23.42
C LEU A 8 -1.49 -18.79 24.83
N ALA A 9 -0.19 -19.04 24.98
CA ALA A 9 0.55 -18.91 26.24
C ALA A 9 0.88 -17.46 26.64
N ALA A 10 0.78 -16.51 25.71
CA ALA A 10 1.08 -15.10 25.99
C ALA A 10 0.03 -14.45 26.92
N ASN A 11 0.47 -13.45 27.70
CA ASN A 11 -0.42 -12.60 28.47
C ASN A 11 -1.29 -11.70 27.55
N THR A 12 -2.33 -11.08 28.11
CA THR A 12 -3.28 -10.27 27.32
C THR A 12 -2.60 -9.14 26.55
N LEU A 13 -1.62 -8.46 27.15
CA LEU A 13 -0.86 -7.40 26.49
C LEU A 13 -0.06 -7.91 25.28
N GLY A 14 0.59 -9.08 25.41
CA GLY A 14 1.31 -9.71 24.31
C GLY A 14 0.38 -10.10 23.15
N LYS A 15 -0.82 -10.59 23.47
CA LYS A 15 -1.84 -10.90 22.45
C LYS A 15 -2.32 -9.66 21.70
N VAL A 16 -2.59 -8.57 22.42
CA VAL A 16 -2.99 -7.30 21.81
C VAL A 16 -1.87 -6.75 20.94
N ALA A 17 -0.63 -6.69 21.45
CA ALA A 17 0.52 -6.22 20.68
C ALA A 17 0.72 -7.04 19.40
N PHE A 18 0.59 -8.37 19.47
CA PHE A 18 0.67 -9.24 18.31
C PHE A 18 -0.41 -8.93 17.27
N LEU A 19 -1.67 -8.77 17.70
CA LEU A 19 -2.76 -8.44 16.79
C LEU A 19 -2.58 -7.06 16.15
N THR A 20 -2.12 -6.07 16.91
CA THR A 20 -1.82 -4.73 16.38
C THR A 20 -0.71 -4.79 15.33
N LEU A 21 0.37 -5.52 15.59
CA LEU A 21 1.45 -5.70 14.62
C LEU A 21 0.98 -6.42 13.36
N LEU A 22 0.14 -7.46 13.51
CA LEU A 22 -0.42 -8.18 12.38
C LEU A 22 -1.26 -7.27 11.48
N VAL A 23 -2.10 -6.42 12.09
CA VAL A 23 -2.91 -5.43 11.36
C VAL A 23 -2.03 -4.37 10.70
N ALA A 24 -1.01 -3.88 11.39
CA ALA A 24 -0.05 -2.92 10.83
C ALA A 24 0.68 -3.50 9.62
N GLU A 25 1.06 -4.78 9.67
CA GLU A 25 1.71 -5.46 8.55
C GLU A 25 0.78 -5.59 7.33
N LEU A 26 -0.51 -5.87 7.55
CA LEU A 26 -1.50 -5.87 6.47
C LEU A 26 -1.65 -4.49 5.83
N PHE A 27 -1.68 -3.42 6.63
CA PHE A 27 -1.70 -2.06 6.10
C PHE A 27 -0.41 -1.71 5.36
N ASN A 28 0.74 -2.14 5.86
CA ASN A 28 2.03 -1.96 5.18
C ASN A 28 2.02 -2.63 3.80
N TRP A 29 1.50 -3.86 3.71
CA TRP A 29 1.32 -4.56 2.43
C TRP A 29 0.35 -3.85 1.48
N LEU A 30 -0.77 -3.35 2.00
CA LEU A 30 -1.71 -2.57 1.19
C LEU A 30 -1.06 -1.29 0.68
N CYS A 31 -0.38 -0.52 1.54
CA CYS A 31 0.38 0.66 1.12
C CYS A 31 1.36 0.29 0.01
N PHE A 32 2.16 -0.76 0.19
CA PHE A 32 3.14 -1.21 -0.80
C PHE A 32 2.55 -1.52 -2.19
N THR A 33 1.33 -2.03 -2.25
CA THR A 33 0.65 -2.39 -3.50
C THR A 33 -0.18 -1.26 -4.10
N LEU A 34 -0.54 -0.23 -3.33
CA LEU A 34 -1.31 0.92 -3.80
C LEU A 34 -0.44 1.98 -4.48
N ASN A 35 -1.09 2.82 -5.30
CA ASN A 35 -0.42 3.80 -6.17
C ASN A 35 -0.65 5.25 -5.77
N ASP A 36 -0.94 5.47 -4.49
CA ASP A 36 -1.24 6.80 -3.94
C ASP A 36 -0.12 7.28 -3.00
N TRP A 37 1.13 6.87 -3.27
CA TRP A 37 2.30 7.33 -2.52
C TRP A 37 2.68 8.77 -2.87
N GLY A 38 2.35 9.19 -4.09
CA GLY A 38 2.49 10.57 -4.55
C GLY A 38 1.48 10.88 -5.63
N LEU A 39 0.82 12.02 -5.51
CA LEU A 39 -0.02 12.60 -6.55
C LEU A 39 0.81 13.65 -7.30
N TYR A 40 0.99 13.47 -8.61
CA TYR A 40 1.52 14.53 -9.45
C TYR A 40 0.35 15.22 -10.15
N ASP A 41 -0.01 16.42 -9.69
CA ASP A 41 -0.93 17.29 -10.42
C ASP A 41 -0.23 17.75 -11.71
N THR A 42 -0.54 17.11 -12.84
CA THR A 42 -0.12 17.57 -14.16
C THR A 42 -0.95 18.80 -14.56
N ARG A 43 -0.77 19.92 -13.87
CA ARG A 43 -1.50 21.20 -14.05
C ARG A 43 -3.02 21.10 -13.87
N ILE A 44 -3.57 22.03 -13.09
CA ILE A 44 -5.00 22.15 -12.75
C ILE A 44 -5.91 22.25 -14.01
N GLU A 45 -5.36 22.64 -15.17
CA GLU A 45 -6.09 22.70 -16.44
C GLU A 45 -6.39 21.34 -17.10
N ASN A 46 -5.77 20.23 -16.65
CA ASN A 46 -5.92 18.88 -17.22
C ASN A 46 -6.27 17.81 -16.15
N ASP A 47 -7.34 18.02 -15.41
CA ASP A 47 -7.82 17.13 -14.32
C ASP A 47 -8.03 15.65 -14.77
N GLY A 48 -8.23 15.42 -16.08
CA GLY A 48 -8.37 14.08 -16.67
C GLY A 48 -7.06 13.26 -16.79
N ASN A 49 -5.90 13.84 -16.47
CA ASN A 49 -4.58 13.21 -16.61
C ASN A 49 -3.82 13.07 -15.29
N LYS A 50 -4.50 13.11 -14.14
CA LYS A 50 -3.86 12.81 -12.85
C LYS A 50 -3.21 11.43 -12.88
N ILE A 51 -1.96 11.35 -12.41
CA ILE A 51 -1.19 10.10 -12.30
C ILE A 51 -0.92 9.85 -10.83
N GLY A 52 -1.37 8.70 -10.33
CA GLY A 52 -0.99 8.18 -9.02
C GLY A 52 0.30 7.40 -9.14
N TYR A 53 1.29 7.76 -8.32
CA TYR A 53 2.57 7.05 -8.22
C TYR A 53 2.54 6.07 -7.05
N GLY A 54 2.74 4.79 -7.34
CA GLY A 54 3.04 3.75 -6.36
C GLY A 54 4.52 3.41 -6.28
N VAL A 55 4.84 2.45 -5.43
CA VAL A 55 6.22 1.93 -5.30
C VAL A 55 6.64 1.16 -6.56
N TRP A 56 5.71 0.40 -7.15
CA TRP A 56 6.00 -0.55 -8.23
C TRP A 56 5.29 -0.24 -9.54
N ARG A 57 4.37 0.72 -9.54
CA ARG A 57 3.57 1.05 -10.71
C ARG A 57 3.05 2.48 -10.59
N LEU A 58 2.89 3.15 -11.71
CA LEU A 58 2.11 4.37 -11.82
C LEU A 58 0.83 4.07 -12.58
N CYS A 59 -0.27 4.72 -12.22
CA CYS A 59 -1.56 4.54 -12.88
C CYS A 59 -2.18 5.92 -13.16
N GLY A 60 -2.65 6.11 -14.38
CA GLY A 60 -3.47 7.27 -14.74
C GLY A 60 -4.88 7.19 -14.14
N ASN A 61 -5.55 8.34 -14.04
CA ASN A 61 -6.92 8.48 -13.51
C ASN A 61 -8.00 8.34 -14.60
N GLN A 62 -7.71 7.62 -15.68
CA GLN A 62 -8.69 7.37 -16.75
C GLN A 62 -9.50 6.13 -16.38
N GLU A 63 -10.76 6.31 -15.97
CA GLU A 63 -11.71 5.20 -15.85
C GLU A 63 -12.36 4.91 -17.22
N PRO A 64 -12.66 3.64 -17.56
CA PRO A 64 -12.50 2.42 -16.77
C PRO A 64 -11.12 1.76 -16.87
N ASP A 65 -10.29 2.19 -17.82
CA ASP A 65 -8.99 1.59 -18.12
C ASP A 65 -7.85 2.53 -17.70
N PRO A 66 -7.42 2.48 -16.42
CA PRO A 66 -6.30 3.28 -15.97
C PRO A 66 -5.05 2.77 -16.69
N ASN A 67 -4.41 3.66 -17.46
CA ASN A 67 -3.12 3.39 -18.08
C ASN A 67 -2.07 3.19 -16.96
N CYS A 68 -1.91 1.93 -16.55
CA CYS A 68 -0.95 1.53 -15.53
C CYS A 68 0.33 1.03 -16.19
N GLN A 69 1.47 1.45 -15.65
CA GLN A 69 2.78 1.02 -16.09
C GLN A 69 3.58 0.56 -14.88
N ASP A 70 4.23 -0.58 -15.00
CA ASP A 70 5.15 -1.08 -13.99
C ASP A 70 6.39 -0.18 -13.95
N LEU A 71 6.91 0.03 -12.75
CA LEU A 71 8.11 0.79 -12.46
C LEU A 71 9.15 -0.14 -11.85
N ASP A 72 10.35 -0.18 -12.44
CA ASP A 72 11.53 -0.86 -11.88
C ASP A 72 12.18 -0.03 -10.75
N GLY A 73 11.34 0.49 -9.84
CA GLY A 73 11.73 1.30 -8.69
C GLY A 73 11.28 2.76 -8.75
N TRP A 74 11.32 3.43 -7.59
CA TRP A 74 10.97 4.84 -7.47
C TRP A 74 12.06 5.71 -8.12
N ARG A 75 11.77 6.18 -9.34
CA ARG A 75 12.51 7.25 -10.07
C ARG A 75 13.88 6.82 -10.64
N LEU A 76 13.87 6.00 -11.69
CA LEU A 76 14.94 5.97 -12.71
C LEU A 76 14.66 7.04 -13.78
#